data_AF-A0A2T2U7Z1-F1
#
_entry.id   AF-A0A2T2U7Z1-F1
#
_cell.length_a   1.000
_cell.length_b   1.000
_cell.length_c   1.000
_cell.angle_alpha   90.00
_cell.angle_beta   90.00
_cell.angle_gamma   90.00
#
_symmetry.space_group_name_H-M   'P 1'
#
loop_
_entity.id
_entity.type
_entity.pdbx_description
1 polymer ?
#
loop_
_entity_poly.entity_id
_entity_poly.type
_entity_poly.pdbx_seq_one_letter_code
_entity_poly.pdbx_strand_id
1 'polypeptide(L)'
;MQTPEALSDYERERGKPMPSKFHGFIQSNIILALAEYRPAYALLNELTLELDGEHRTPDVSIYASEDIDMTSEEVRVDIPPKVAVEIASPTQSDQDLADKARDLLQAGVGPQAS
;
A
#
# COMPACT_ATOMS: atom_id res chain seq x y z
N MET A 1 -5.42 -31.37 -15.90
CA MET A 1 -4.34 -30.42 -15.55
C MET A 1 -4.85 -29.03 -15.89
N GLN A 2 -5.13 -28.20 -14.89
CA GLN A 2 -5.44 -26.78 -15.13
C GLN A 2 -4.11 -26.07 -15.38
N THR A 3 -4.01 -25.38 -16.51
CA THR A 3 -2.89 -24.49 -16.82
C THR A 3 -2.89 -23.36 -15.78
N PRO A 4 -1.74 -22.97 -15.19
CA PRO A 4 -1.70 -21.80 -14.33
C PRO A 4 -2.17 -20.60 -15.14
N GLU A 5 -3.17 -19.86 -14.65
CA GLU A 5 -3.54 -18.59 -15.27
C GLU A 5 -2.33 -17.65 -15.21
N ALA A 6 -2.01 -17.04 -16.35
CA ALA A 6 -0.92 -16.08 -16.42
C ALA A 6 -1.30 -14.84 -15.60
N LEU A 7 -0.35 -14.31 -14.81
CA LEU A 7 -0.54 -13.09 -14.03
C LEU A 7 -0.95 -11.93 -14.95
N SER A 8 -1.97 -11.19 -14.51
CA SER A 8 -2.39 -9.96 -15.18
C SER A 8 -1.28 -8.89 -15.17
N ASP A 9 -1.40 -7.87 -16.03
CA ASP A 9 -0.46 -6.75 -16.03
C ASP A 9 -0.46 -6.03 -14.66
N TYR A 10 -1.64 -5.88 -14.05
CA TYR A 10 -1.77 -5.30 -12.71
C TYR A 10 -0.99 -6.10 -11.66
N GLU A 11 -1.14 -7.43 -11.64
CA GLU A 11 -0.46 -8.27 -10.65
C GLU A 11 1.06 -8.25 -10.83
N ARG A 12 1.53 -8.15 -12.07
CA ARG A 12 2.95 -8.01 -12.39
C ARG A 12 3.49 -6.64 -11.96
N GLU A 13 2.74 -5.57 -12.19
CA GLU A 13 3.17 -4.21 -11.86
C GLU A 13 3.11 -3.92 -10.36
N ARG A 14 2.07 -4.43 -9.66
CA ARG A 14 1.79 -4.10 -8.26
C ARG A 14 2.26 -5.16 -7.27
N GLY A 15 2.66 -6.35 -7.76
CA GLY A 15 3.13 -7.44 -6.92
C GLY A 15 2.05 -8.01 -5.98
N LYS A 16 0.77 -7.76 -6.26
CA LYS A 16 -0.36 -8.22 -5.44
C LYS A 16 -1.57 -8.61 -6.31
N PRO A 17 -2.45 -9.50 -5.81
CA PRO A 17 -3.66 -9.92 -6.52
C PRO A 17 -4.57 -8.75 -6.87
N MET A 18 -5.32 -8.88 -7.96
CA MET A 18 -6.38 -7.92 -8.30
C MET A 18 -7.39 -7.78 -7.13
N PRO A 19 -7.75 -6.55 -6.73
CA PRO A 19 -8.69 -6.34 -5.64
C PRO A 19 -10.09 -6.83 -6.00
N SER A 20 -10.74 -7.50 -5.05
CA SER A 20 -12.14 -7.93 -5.17
C SER A 20 -13.11 -6.80 -4.81
N LYS A 21 -14.41 -7.00 -5.08
CA LYS A 21 -15.47 -6.07 -4.61
C LYS A 21 -15.44 -5.87 -3.10
N PHE A 22 -15.18 -6.93 -2.34
CA PHE A 22 -15.07 -6.85 -0.87
C PHE A 22 -13.82 -6.08 -0.43
N HIS A 23 -12.71 -6.24 -1.17
CA HIS A 23 -11.48 -5.49 -0.94
C HIS A 23 -11.73 -3.98 -1.05
N GLY A 24 -12.33 -3.54 -2.16
CA GLY A 24 -12.67 -2.14 -2.37
C GLY A 24 -13.65 -1.58 -1.33
N PHE A 25 -14.62 -2.39 -0.88
CA PHE A 25 -15.54 -2.01 0.20
C PHE A 25 -14.81 -1.80 1.54
N ILE A 26 -13.91 -2.70 1.92
CA ILE A 26 -13.12 -2.60 3.16
C ILE A 26 -12.18 -1.38 3.09
N GLN A 27 -11.45 -1.22 1.98
CA GLN A 27 -10.54 -0.09 1.76
C GLN A 27 -11.27 1.25 1.90
N SER A 28 -12.46 1.37 1.30
CA SER A 28 -13.29 2.58 1.42
C SER A 28 -13.68 2.90 2.86
N ASN A 29 -14.07 1.89 3.64
CA ASN A 29 -14.43 2.08 5.05
C ASN A 29 -13.23 2.49 5.91
N ILE A 30 -12.05 1.90 5.65
CA ILE A 30 -10.81 2.27 6.33
C ILE A 30 -10.47 3.74 6.06
N ILE A 31 -10.51 4.18 4.80
CA ILE A 31 -10.24 5.58 4.44
C ILE A 31 -11.23 6.51 5.10
N LEU A 32 -12.52 6.16 5.10
CA LEU A 32 -13.55 6.99 5.73
C LEU A 32 -13.34 7.10 7.24
N ALA A 33 -12.97 6.00 7.90
CA ALA A 33 -12.65 6.01 9.33
C ALA A 33 -11.41 6.89 9.62
N LEU A 34 -10.39 6.84 8.77
CA LEU A 34 -9.17 7.62 8.92
C LEU A 34 -9.31 9.08 8.46
N ALA A 35 -10.44 9.45 7.84
CA ALA A 35 -10.65 10.80 7.33
C ALA A 35 -10.65 11.87 8.43
N GLU A 36 -10.95 11.50 9.68
CA GLU A 36 -10.91 12.41 10.84
C GLU A 36 -9.51 12.98 11.12
N TYR A 37 -8.45 12.30 10.67
CA TYR A 37 -7.06 12.74 10.83
C TYR A 37 -6.61 13.77 9.78
N ARG A 38 -7.48 14.13 8.84
CA ARG A 38 -7.24 15.24 7.91
C ARG A 38 -7.44 16.59 8.64
N PRO A 39 -6.69 17.66 8.28
CA PRO A 39 -5.73 17.72 7.18
C PRO A 39 -4.30 17.38 7.62
N ALA A 40 -4.06 16.89 8.85
CA ALA A 40 -2.69 16.62 9.32
C ALA A 40 -2.03 15.47 8.55
N TYR A 41 -2.82 14.52 8.04
CA TYR A 41 -2.33 13.38 7.29
C TYR A 41 -2.99 13.26 5.91
N ALA A 42 -2.18 12.87 4.93
CA ALA A 42 -2.62 12.49 3.60
C ALA A 42 -2.87 10.98 3.55
N LEU A 43 -4.00 10.58 2.96
CA LEU A 43 -4.39 9.18 2.77
C LEU A 43 -4.34 8.88 1.27
N LEU A 44 -3.39 8.05 0.84
CA LEU A 44 -3.13 7.72 -0.56
C LEU A 44 -3.43 6.24 -0.82
N ASN A 45 -4.20 5.95 -1.86
CA ASN A 45 -4.61 4.59 -2.21
C ASN A 45 -3.71 4.05 -3.32
N GLU A 46 -3.35 2.76 -3.24
CA GLU A 46 -2.66 2.06 -4.32
C GLU A 46 -1.40 2.81 -4.83
N LEU A 47 -0.70 3.49 -3.94
CA LEU A 47 0.54 4.21 -4.27
C LEU A 47 1.68 3.19 -4.41
N THR A 48 2.38 3.21 -5.56
CA THR A 48 3.60 2.42 -5.72
C THR A 48 4.75 3.14 -5.02
N LEU A 49 5.35 2.45 -4.06
CA LEU A 49 6.58 2.84 -3.39
C LEU A 49 7.76 2.17 -4.08
N GLU A 50 8.87 2.90 -4.23
CA GLU A 50 10.15 2.38 -4.70
C GLU A 50 11.14 2.45 -3.53
N LEU A 51 11.10 1.44 -2.66
CA LEU A 51 11.90 1.38 -1.43
C LEU A 51 12.93 0.27 -1.56
N ASP A 52 14.19 0.58 -1.24
CA ASP A 52 15.32 -0.37 -1.33
C ASP A 52 15.46 -1.05 -2.70
N GLY A 53 15.05 -0.36 -3.78
CA GLY A 53 15.07 -0.91 -5.15
C GLY A 53 13.96 -1.93 -5.44
N GLU A 54 12.99 -2.08 -4.54
CA GLU A 54 11.82 -2.92 -4.71
C GLU A 54 10.54 -2.10 -4.82
N HIS A 55 9.62 -2.56 -5.67
CA HIS A 55 8.29 -1.97 -5.76
C HIS A 55 7.34 -2.60 -4.74
N ARG A 56 6.65 -1.74 -3.98
CA ARG A 56 5.61 -2.16 -3.04
C ARG A 56 4.38 -1.30 -3.27
N THR A 57 3.19 -1.89 -3.27
CA THR A 57 1.93 -1.13 -3.44
C THR A 57 0.96 -1.46 -2.31
N PRO A 58 1.10 -0.82 -1.12
CA PRO A 58 0.11 -0.93 -0.07
C PRO A 58 -1.28 -0.53 -0.54
N ASP A 59 -2.32 -1.08 0.09
CA ASP A 59 -3.69 -0.68 -0.23
C ASP A 59 -3.93 0.77 0.21
N VAL A 60 -3.43 1.16 1.37
CA VAL A 60 -3.45 2.56 1.85
C VAL A 60 -2.09 2.94 2.42
N SER A 61 -1.56 4.07 1.98
CA SER A 61 -0.36 4.70 2.53
C SER A 61 -0.72 6.02 3.21
N ILE A 62 -0.16 6.26 4.39
CA ILE A 62 -0.44 7.45 5.20
C ILE A 62 0.86 8.24 5.39
N TYR A 63 0.83 9.51 4.99
CA TYR A 63 1.92 10.47 5.14
C TYR A 63 1.47 11.64 6.00
N ALA A 64 2.40 12.36 6.64
CA ALA A 64 2.03 13.70 7.11
C ALA A 64 1.79 14.59 5.89
N SER A 65 0.82 15.48 5.96
CA SER A 65 0.49 16.32 4.81
C SER A 65 1.62 17.27 4.40
N GLU A 66 2.54 17.58 5.32
CA GLU A 66 3.76 18.34 5.02
C GLU A 66 4.79 17.54 4.21
N ASP A 67 4.71 16.21 4.20
CA ASP A 67 5.56 15.32 3.41
C ASP A 67 5.07 15.22 1.95
N ILE A 68 3.90 15.79 1.61
CA ILE A 68 3.31 15.71 0.26
C ILE A 68 3.63 16.97 -0.54
N ASP A 69 4.45 16.82 -1.58
CA ASP A 69 4.62 17.84 -2.61
C ASP A 69 3.51 17.72 -3.68
N MET A 70 2.64 18.72 -3.76
CA MET A 70 1.60 18.79 -4.81
C MET A 70 2.05 19.56 -6.06
N THR A 71 3.30 20.04 -6.11
CA THR A 71 3.84 20.81 -7.24
C THR A 71 4.52 19.95 -8.30
N SER A 72 4.84 18.70 -7.95
CA SER A 72 5.37 17.69 -8.86
C SER A 72 4.48 16.44 -8.84
N GLU A 73 4.32 15.80 -10.00
CA GLU A 73 3.57 14.55 -10.11
C GLU A 73 4.54 13.37 -9.94
N GLU A 74 4.38 12.65 -8.83
CA GLU A 74 5.21 11.48 -8.51
C GLU A 74 4.42 10.19 -8.80
N VAL A 75 4.90 9.41 -9.77
CA VAL A 75 4.30 8.12 -10.14
C VAL A 75 4.83 6.98 -9.25
N ARG A 76 6.02 7.15 -8.67
CA ARG A 76 6.65 6.26 -7.67
C ARG A 76 7.30 7.12 -6.61
N VAL A 77 7.10 6.74 -5.35
CA VAL A 77 7.58 7.51 -4.19
C VAL A 77 8.65 6.69 -3.47
N ASP A 78 9.82 7.30 -3.27
CA ASP A 78 10.97 6.69 -2.57
C ASP A 78 11.02 7.03 -1.07
N ILE A 79 10.11 7.90 -0.62
CA ILE A 79 9.90 8.21 0.79
C ILE A 79 8.94 7.18 1.39
N PRO A 80 9.31 6.44 2.45
CA PRO A 80 8.41 5.49 3.08
C PRO A 80 7.27 6.20 3.83
N PRO A 81 6.01 5.70 3.75
CA PRO A 81 4.91 6.24 4.53
C PRO A 81 5.10 6.04 6.03
N LYS A 82 4.44 6.87 6.84
CA LYS A 82 4.42 6.69 8.30
C LYS A 82 3.64 5.43 8.70
N VAL A 83 2.60 5.10 7.93
CA VAL A 83 1.79 3.90 8.09
C VAL A 83 1.39 3.36 6.72
N ALA A 84 1.47 2.04 6.56
CA ALA A 84 0.90 1.31 5.44
C ALA A 84 -0.17 0.34 5.94
N VAL A 85 -1.25 0.19 5.17
CA VAL A 85 -2.33 -0.77 5.43
C VAL A 85 -2.39 -1.76 4.27
N GLU A 86 -2.42 -3.04 4.61
CA GLU A 86 -2.66 -4.16 3.70
C GLU A 86 -3.95 -4.87 4.11
N ILE A 87 -4.83 -5.11 3.14
CA ILE A 87 -6.08 -5.82 3.30
C ILE A 87 -5.87 -7.23 2.76
N ALA A 88 -6.13 -8.22 3.61
CA ALA A 88 -6.03 -9.63 3.25
C ALA A 88 -6.91 -9.96 2.04
N SER A 89 -6.30 -10.45 0.96
CA SER A 89 -7.05 -11.05 -0.14
C SER A 89 -7.39 -12.52 0.18
N PRO A 90 -8.48 -13.08 -0.38
CA PRO A 90 -8.86 -14.48 -0.15
C PRO A 90 -7.83 -15.52 -0.59
N THR A 91 -6.90 -15.14 -1.46
CA THR A 91 -5.86 -16.04 -2.00
C THR A 91 -4.55 -15.97 -1.21
N GLN A 92 -4.42 -15.03 -0.28
CA GLN A 92 -3.23 -14.87 0.55
C GLN A 92 -3.38 -15.61 1.87
N SER A 93 -2.28 -16.19 2.33
CA SER A 93 -2.16 -16.75 3.68
C SER A 93 -1.83 -15.67 4.71
N ASP A 94 -2.07 -15.96 5.99
CA ASP A 94 -1.64 -15.09 7.10
C ASP A 94 -0.12 -14.85 7.08
N GLN A 95 0.64 -15.85 6.64
CA GLN A 95 2.09 -15.74 6.52
C GLN A 95 2.49 -14.74 5.43
N ASP A 96 1.81 -14.74 4.27
CA ASP A 96 2.09 -13.79 3.18
C ASP A 96 1.87 -12.34 3.65
N LEU A 97 0.84 -12.11 4.48
CA LEU A 97 0.58 -10.79 5.06
C LEU A 97 1.63 -10.39 6.10
N ALA A 98 2.04 -11.34 6.94
CA ALA A 98 3.09 -11.10 7.93
C ALA A 98 4.45 -10.81 7.26
N ASP A 99 4.73 -11.46 6.14
CA ASP A 99 5.94 -11.24 5.34
C ASP A 99 5.90 -9.84 4.72
N LYS A 100 4.81 -9.48 4.02
CA LYS A 100 4.61 -8.11 3.51
C LYS A 100 4.77 -7.03 4.58
N ALA A 101 4.17 -7.24 5.75
CA ALA A 101 4.28 -6.29 6.85
C ALA A 101 5.73 -6.14 7.33
N ARG A 102 6.47 -7.26 7.47
CA ARG A 102 7.90 -7.23 7.81
C ARG A 102 8.71 -6.51 6.73
N ASP A 103 8.42 -6.76 5.47
CA ASP A 103 9.16 -6.17 4.37
C ASP A 103 8.92 -4.66 4.27
N LEU A 104 7.71 -4.17 4.59
CA LEU A 104 7.41 -2.73 4.66
C LEU A 104 8.12 -2.07 5.85
N LEU A 105 8.10 -2.72 7.03
CA LEU A 105 8.81 -2.23 8.21
C LEU A 105 10.32 -2.14 7.98
N GLN A 106 10.92 -3.14 7.32
CA GLN A 106 12.33 -3.15 6.96
C GLN A 106 12.67 -2.03 5.96
N ALA A 107 11.77 -1.75 5.03
CA ALA A 107 11.87 -0.65 4.07
C ALA A 107 11.62 0.74 4.69
N GLY A 108 11.52 0.83 6.02
CA GLY A 108 11.41 2.09 6.75
C GLY A 108 9.98 2.59 6.95
N VAL A 109 8.95 1.82 6.63
CA VAL A 109 7.57 2.18 6.98
C VAL A 109 7.41 2.11 8.50
N GLY A 110 6.92 3.19 9.09
CA GLY A 110 6.67 3.26 10.53
C GLY A 110 6.95 4.63 11.12
N PRO A 111 6.76 4.78 12.44
CA PRO A 111 7.12 6.01 13.13
C PRO A 111 8.64 6.24 13.03
N GLN A 112 9.03 7.24 12.25
CA GLN A 112 10.42 7.68 12.16
C GLN A 112 10.83 8.33 13.48
N ALA A 113 12.00 7.97 14.00
CA ALA A 113 12.56 8.63 15.18
C ALA A 113 12.86 10.11 14.84
N SER A 114 12.38 11.01 15.69
CA SER A 114 12.61 12.47 15.57
C SER A 114 14.05 12.83 15.91
#